data_AF-A0A7J6VLX6-F1
#
_entry.id   AF-A0A7J6VLX6-F1
#
_cell.length_a   1.000
_cell.length_b   1.000
_cell.length_c   1.000
_cell.angle_alpha   90.00
_cell.angle_beta   90.00
_cell.angle_gamma   90.00
#
_symmetry.space_group_name_H-M   'P 1'
#
loop_
_entity.id
_entity.type
_entity.pdbx_description
1 polymer ?
#
loop_
_entity_poly.entity_id
_entity_poly.type
_entity_poly.pdbx_seq_one_letter_code
_entity_poly.pdbx_strand_id
1 'polypeptide(L)'
;MAMATNPASSNHYNLGILDSISDSTIEGILESWIGFCTTTESLLKGEDNLSVRFDFVSYVHILWESRLSSLVQDHFLKTLEETFEKHLARIFWCHFDPQGDGLLPKWNTYHDKEDWGQDALSEALEKICLEKQYQDKCLLLLVNALQSYRESMPKDKHNSDAEMASLMCRYRSMVCSVIMTILPRHFSVALFWITNSFQSIPTFSTISD
;
A
#
# COMPACT_ATOMS: atom_id res chain seq x y z
N MET A 1 25.83 8.71 -55.36
CA MET A 1 25.74 9.89 -54.47
C MET A 1 24.30 9.97 -54.01
N ALA A 2 24.02 9.44 -52.83
CA ALA A 2 22.68 9.28 -52.28
C ALA A 2 22.31 10.52 -51.44
N MET A 3 21.15 11.11 -51.70
CA MET A 3 20.50 12.07 -50.81
C MET A 3 19.26 11.39 -50.24
N ALA A 4 19.41 10.80 -49.05
CA ALA A 4 18.29 10.35 -48.25
C ALA A 4 17.74 11.56 -47.49
N THR A 5 16.53 11.99 -47.84
CA THR A 5 15.77 12.97 -47.08
C THR A 5 15.27 12.32 -45.79
N ASN A 6 15.78 12.80 -44.65
CA ASN A 6 15.25 12.46 -43.33
C ASN A 6 13.78 12.89 -43.23
N PRO A 7 12.84 12.01 -42.86
CA PRO A 7 11.56 12.46 -42.36
C PRO A 7 11.75 13.07 -40.98
N ALA A 8 11.46 14.36 -40.87
CA ALA A 8 11.37 15.06 -39.61
C ALA A 8 10.41 14.30 -38.67
N SER A 9 10.91 13.93 -37.50
CA SER A 9 10.12 13.46 -36.38
C SER A 9 9.10 14.53 -36.00
N SER A 10 7.85 14.38 -36.43
CA SER A 10 6.74 15.24 -36.02
C SER A 10 6.21 14.73 -34.68
N ASN A 11 6.71 15.30 -33.58
CA ASN A 11 6.02 15.23 -32.29
C ASN A 11 4.71 16.04 -32.40
N HIS A 12 3.63 15.38 -32.80
CA HIS A 12 2.28 15.92 -32.73
C HIS A 12 1.64 15.51 -31.40
N TYR A 13 2.04 16.16 -30.31
CA TYR A 13 1.15 16.28 -29.17
C TYR A 13 0.04 17.22 -29.60
N ASN A 14 -1.12 16.65 -29.91
CA ASN A 14 -2.26 17.37 -30.45
C ASN A 14 -2.93 18.15 -29.30
N LEU A 15 -2.34 19.30 -28.96
CA LEU A 15 -2.81 20.19 -27.89
C LEU A 15 -4.24 20.71 -28.14
N GLY A 16 -4.75 20.62 -29.37
CA GLY A 16 -6.15 20.92 -29.71
C GLY A 16 -7.17 20.00 -29.03
N ILE A 17 -6.76 18.88 -28.43
CA ILE A 17 -7.62 18.10 -27.53
C ILE A 17 -7.98 18.92 -26.28
N LEU A 18 -7.07 19.76 -25.79
CA LEU A 18 -7.32 20.61 -24.62
C LEU A 18 -8.36 21.71 -24.94
N ASP A 19 -8.40 22.22 -26.17
CA ASP A 19 -9.42 23.17 -26.63
C ASP A 19 -10.82 22.54 -26.75
N SER A 20 -10.92 21.21 -26.77
CA SER A 20 -12.20 20.48 -26.83
C SER A 20 -12.77 20.10 -25.46
N ILE A 21 -12.00 20.29 -24.39
CA ILE A 21 -12.44 20.02 -23.03
C ILE A 21 -13.27 21.22 -22.56
N SER A 22 -14.56 21.00 -22.31
CA SER A 22 -15.44 22.03 -21.75
C SER A 22 -15.16 22.23 -20.25
N ASP A 23 -15.39 23.44 -19.75
CA ASP A 23 -15.30 23.76 -18.32
C ASP A 23 -16.17 22.83 -17.47
N SER A 24 -17.34 22.45 -17.96
CA SER A 24 -18.25 21.50 -17.31
C SER A 24 -17.67 20.08 -17.18
N THR A 25 -16.82 19.66 -18.14
CA THR A 25 -16.15 18.37 -18.08
C THR A 25 -15.01 18.41 -17.06
N ILE A 26 -14.30 19.53 -16.98
CA ILE A 26 -13.25 19.76 -15.98
C ILE A 26 -13.85 19.72 -14.57
N GLU A 27 -14.97 20.43 -14.36
CA GLU A 27 -15.67 20.46 -13.08
C GLU A 27 -16.12 19.06 -12.64
N GLY A 28 -16.73 18.28 -13.54
CA GLY A 28 -17.13 16.90 -13.24
C GLY A 28 -15.95 15.96 -12.92
N ILE A 29 -14.80 16.14 -13.57
CA ILE A 29 -13.57 15.39 -13.26
C ILE A 29 -13.05 15.78 -11.88
N LEU A 30 -13.03 17.07 -11.55
CA LEU A 30 -12.57 17.57 -10.26
C LEU A 30 -13.48 17.07 -9.11
N GLU A 31 -14.80 17.12 -9.29
CA GLU A 31 -15.74 16.56 -8.32
C GLU A 31 -15.52 15.07 -8.11
N SER A 32 -15.34 14.32 -9.21
CA SER A 32 -15.06 12.89 -9.16
C SER A 32 -13.72 12.58 -8.47
N TRP A 33 -12.70 13.43 -8.69
CA TRP A 33 -11.42 13.32 -8.01
C TRP A 33 -11.54 13.56 -6.51
N ILE A 34 -12.25 14.60 -6.09
CA ILE A 34 -12.49 14.90 -4.68
C ILE A 34 -13.29 13.77 -4.01
N GLY A 35 -14.32 13.25 -4.69
CA GLY A 35 -15.10 12.11 -4.26
C GLY A 35 -14.25 10.85 -4.11
N PHE A 36 -13.37 10.58 -5.06
CA PHE A 36 -12.40 9.48 -5.00
C PHE A 36 -11.44 9.61 -3.81
N CYS A 37 -10.84 10.79 -3.59
CA CYS A 37 -9.95 11.01 -2.43
C CYS A 37 -10.69 10.76 -1.11
N THR A 38 -11.90 11.29 -0.97
CA THR A 38 -12.71 11.17 0.25
C THR A 38 -13.07 9.71 0.53
N THR A 39 -13.57 9.00 -0.49
CA THR A 39 -13.95 7.59 -0.36
C THR A 39 -12.73 6.69 -0.14
N THR A 40 -11.56 7.01 -0.72
CA THR A 40 -10.29 6.32 -0.45
C THR A 40 -9.88 6.46 1.01
N GLU A 41 -9.94 7.67 1.56
CA GLU A 41 -9.61 7.91 2.97
C GLU A 41 -10.57 7.17 3.92
N SER A 42 -11.88 7.24 3.68
CA SER A 42 -12.88 6.51 4.48
C SER A 42 -12.66 5.00 4.41
N LEU A 43 -12.42 4.47 3.20
CA LEU A 43 -12.14 3.06 2.99
C LEU A 43 -10.90 2.63 3.78
N LEU A 44 -9.79 3.36 3.70
CA LEU A 44 -8.55 3.00 4.40
C LEU A 44 -8.62 3.18 5.92
N LYS A 45 -9.51 4.06 6.42
CA LYS A 45 -9.77 4.24 7.86
C LYS A 45 -10.61 3.13 8.49
N GLY A 46 -11.11 2.17 7.70
CA GLY A 46 -11.96 1.11 8.23
C GLY A 46 -13.46 1.40 8.18
N GLU A 47 -13.89 2.48 7.52
CA GLU A 47 -15.31 2.82 7.39
C GLU A 47 -15.98 1.88 6.37
N ASP A 48 -16.42 0.71 6.84
CA ASP A 48 -16.96 -0.35 5.99
C ASP A 48 -18.44 -0.14 5.61
N ASN A 49 -18.75 1.01 5.00
CA ASN A 49 -20.07 1.29 4.47
C ASN A 49 -20.15 0.84 3.01
N LEU A 50 -21.16 0.02 2.69
CA LEU A 50 -21.39 -0.43 1.31
C LEU A 50 -21.52 0.74 0.32
N SER A 51 -22.14 1.85 0.74
CA SER A 51 -22.22 3.09 -0.07
C SER A 51 -20.85 3.60 -0.46
N VAL A 52 -19.92 3.70 0.49
CA VAL A 52 -18.55 4.20 0.25
C VAL A 52 -17.85 3.34 -0.79
N ARG A 53 -18.05 2.02 -0.76
CA ARG A 53 -17.48 1.11 -1.76
C ARG A 53 -18.09 1.30 -3.15
N PHE A 54 -19.41 1.50 -3.25
CA PHE A 54 -20.07 1.75 -4.53
C PHE A 54 -19.63 3.10 -5.12
N ASP A 55 -19.62 4.16 -4.30
CA ASP A 55 -19.20 5.49 -4.69
C ASP A 55 -17.73 5.49 -5.14
N PHE A 56 -16.85 4.81 -4.39
CA PHE A 56 -15.45 4.59 -4.76
C PHE A 56 -15.32 3.96 -6.15
N VAL A 57 -16.02 2.87 -6.42
CA VAL A 57 -15.99 2.18 -7.72
C VAL A 57 -16.47 3.12 -8.83
N SER A 58 -17.57 3.84 -8.62
CA SER A 58 -18.10 4.81 -9.57
C SER A 58 -17.11 5.92 -9.91
N TYR A 59 -16.44 6.50 -8.91
CA TYR A 59 -15.43 7.55 -9.16
C TYR A 59 -14.21 7.01 -9.89
N VAL A 60 -13.76 5.80 -9.55
CA VAL A 60 -12.66 5.12 -10.25
C VAL A 60 -12.99 4.95 -11.74
N HIS A 61 -14.22 4.54 -12.08
CA HIS A 61 -14.66 4.44 -13.47
C HIS A 61 -14.60 5.78 -14.21
N ILE A 62 -15.14 6.85 -13.63
CA ILE A 62 -15.17 8.19 -14.25
C ILE A 62 -13.74 8.72 -14.48
N LEU A 63 -12.86 8.55 -13.50
CA LEU A 63 -11.46 8.99 -13.59
C LEU A 63 -10.68 8.14 -14.61
N TRP A 64 -11.02 6.86 -14.73
CA TRP A 64 -10.44 5.99 -15.74
C TRP A 64 -10.87 6.37 -17.17
N GLU A 65 -12.15 6.65 -17.38
CA GLU A 65 -12.68 7.21 -18.64
C GLU A 65 -11.93 8.48 -19.05
N SER A 66 -11.59 9.30 -18.06
CA SER A 66 -10.84 10.55 -18.20
C SER A 66 -9.33 10.36 -18.40
N ARG A 67 -8.86 9.11 -18.54
CA ARG A 67 -7.44 8.73 -18.71
C ARG A 67 -6.53 9.09 -17.53
N LEU A 68 -7.09 9.17 -16.32
CA LEU A 68 -6.36 9.46 -15.07
C LEU A 68 -6.03 8.20 -14.27
N SER A 69 -5.95 7.04 -14.93
CA SER A 69 -5.73 5.73 -14.29
C SER A 69 -4.45 5.65 -13.47
N SER A 70 -3.34 6.15 -13.97
CA SER A 70 -2.05 6.17 -13.25
C SER A 70 -2.14 7.05 -12.00
N LEU A 71 -2.80 8.20 -12.10
CA LEU A 71 -2.99 9.12 -10.99
C LEU A 71 -3.84 8.50 -9.88
N VAL A 72 -4.92 7.79 -10.23
CA VAL A 72 -5.75 7.02 -9.30
C VAL A 72 -4.93 5.99 -8.55
N GLN A 73 -4.13 5.20 -9.27
CA GLN A 73 -3.26 4.16 -8.68
C GLN A 73 -2.19 4.78 -7.76
N ASP A 74 -1.52 5.84 -8.21
CA ASP A 74 -0.46 6.50 -7.47
C ASP A 74 -0.98 7.14 -6.19
N HIS A 75 -2.12 7.83 -6.26
CA HIS A 75 -2.74 8.43 -5.08
C HIS A 75 -3.20 7.36 -4.10
N PHE A 76 -3.87 6.31 -4.58
CA PHE A 76 -4.32 5.21 -3.72
C PHE A 76 -3.16 4.57 -2.97
N LEU A 77 -2.07 4.23 -3.68
CA LEU A 77 -0.88 3.66 -3.06
C LEU A 77 -0.23 4.59 -2.06
N LYS A 78 -0.15 5.90 -2.36
CA LYS A 78 0.41 6.90 -1.45
C LYS A 78 -0.43 7.02 -0.16
N THR A 79 -1.75 7.12 -0.29
CA THR A 79 -2.64 7.21 0.88
C THR A 79 -2.57 5.94 1.73
N LEU A 80 -2.42 4.78 1.07
CA LEU A 80 -2.23 3.50 1.74
C LEU A 80 -0.89 3.44 2.48
N GLU A 81 0.20 3.88 1.85
CA GLU A 81 1.53 4.02 2.48
C GLU A 81 1.47 4.89 3.73
N GLU A 82 0.91 6.10 3.61
CA GLU A 82 0.77 7.03 4.74
C GLU A 82 -0.09 6.45 5.87
N THR A 83 -1.14 5.71 5.53
CA THR A 83 -2.02 5.06 6.52
C THR A 83 -1.29 3.92 7.23
N PHE A 84 -0.60 3.08 6.46
CA PHE A 84 0.20 1.98 6.99
C PHE A 84 1.31 2.48 7.90
N GLU A 85 2.07 3.48 7.48
CA GLU A 85 3.14 4.10 8.27
C GLU A 85 2.61 4.70 9.58
N LYS A 86 1.52 5.47 9.54
CA LYS A 86 0.90 6.05 10.76
C LYS A 86 0.46 4.96 11.74
N HIS A 87 -0.15 3.89 11.21
CA HIS A 87 -0.62 2.78 12.04
C HIS A 87 0.55 2.03 12.68
N LEU A 88 1.59 1.75 11.89
CA LEU A 88 2.82 1.12 12.34
C LEU A 88 3.57 1.95 13.38
N ALA A 89 3.74 3.24 13.14
CA ALA A 89 4.41 4.15 14.08
C ALA A 89 3.70 4.16 15.44
N ARG A 90 2.36 4.14 15.43
CA ARG A 90 1.54 4.10 16.64
C ARG A 90 1.60 2.76 17.38
N ILE A 91 1.56 1.64 16.65
CA ILE A 91 1.45 0.31 17.25
C ILE A 91 2.79 -0.26 17.65
N PHE A 92 3.80 -0.15 16.80
CA PHE A 92 5.07 -0.82 17.02
C PHE A 92 6.00 0.03 17.90
N TRP A 93 6.19 1.31 17.61
CA TRP A 93 7.28 2.07 18.24
C TRP A 93 6.96 2.60 19.63
N CYS A 94 5.70 2.84 19.97
CA CYS A 94 5.35 3.17 21.35
C CYS A 94 5.76 2.09 22.36
N HIS A 95 5.90 0.82 21.95
CA HIS A 95 6.32 -0.28 22.82
C HIS A 95 7.83 -0.50 22.87
N PHE A 96 8.57 -0.21 21.79
CA PHE A 96 10.02 -0.43 21.69
C PHE A 96 10.88 0.83 21.91
N ASP A 97 10.28 2.03 21.81
CA ASP A 97 10.94 3.30 22.11
C ASP A 97 10.00 4.24 22.89
N PRO A 98 9.93 4.11 24.23
CA PRO A 98 9.18 5.04 25.08
C PRO A 98 9.78 6.45 25.14
N GLN A 99 10.91 6.73 24.48
CA GLN A 99 11.77 7.87 24.78
C GLN A 99 12.14 8.71 23.57
N GLY A 100 11.18 9.51 23.14
CA GLY A 100 11.48 10.79 22.48
C GLY A 100 12.09 11.86 23.39
N ASP A 101 12.46 11.56 24.64
CA ASP A 101 13.16 12.50 25.51
C ASP A 101 14.04 11.79 26.57
N GLY A 102 15.35 11.77 26.32
CA GLY A 102 16.43 11.98 27.30
C GLY A 102 16.55 11.18 28.61
N LEU A 103 15.71 10.19 28.91
CA LEU A 103 15.68 9.58 30.25
C LEU A 103 15.85 8.06 30.26
N LEU A 104 16.86 7.50 29.58
CA LEU A 104 17.26 6.08 29.62
C LEU A 104 16.12 5.05 29.77
N PRO A 105 15.74 4.31 28.72
CA PRO A 105 14.66 3.33 28.83
C PRO A 105 14.98 2.32 29.92
N LYS A 106 13.93 1.93 30.66
CA LYS A 106 13.86 0.81 31.63
C LYS A 106 14.30 -0.56 31.06
N TRP A 107 15.16 -0.63 30.05
CA TRP A 107 15.81 -1.85 29.59
C TRP A 107 16.56 -2.54 30.73
N ASN A 108 17.18 -1.76 31.63
CA ASN A 108 17.98 -2.31 32.74
C ASN A 108 17.16 -2.84 33.93
N THR A 109 15.84 -2.65 33.97
CA THR A 109 15.01 -3.11 35.11
C THR A 109 14.13 -4.32 34.81
N TYR A 110 14.14 -4.82 33.58
CA TYR A 110 13.36 -6.00 33.16
C TYR A 110 14.26 -7.17 32.73
N HIS A 111 15.44 -7.27 33.31
CA HIS A 111 16.36 -8.38 33.06
C HIS A 111 15.88 -9.74 33.61
N ASP A 112 14.73 -9.79 34.32
CA ASP A 112 14.17 -11.00 34.93
C ASP A 112 13.04 -11.67 34.13
N LYS A 113 12.69 -11.17 32.93
CA LYS A 113 11.70 -11.84 32.07
C LYS A 113 12.19 -11.91 30.64
N GLU A 114 12.67 -13.07 30.21
CA GLU A 114 13.03 -13.35 28.82
C GLU A 114 11.79 -13.30 27.89
N ASP A 115 10.59 -13.38 28.48
CA ASP A 115 9.28 -13.49 27.83
C ASP A 115 8.68 -12.17 27.30
N TRP A 116 8.97 -11.02 27.95
CA TRP A 116 8.21 -9.79 27.67
C TRP A 116 8.48 -9.20 26.27
N GLY A 117 9.68 -9.44 25.72
CA GLY A 117 10.05 -8.99 24.39
C GLY A 117 9.43 -9.83 23.27
N GLN A 118 9.17 -11.12 23.54
CA GLN A 118 8.55 -12.02 22.58
C GLN A 118 7.05 -11.79 22.47
N ASP A 119 6.35 -11.65 23.61
CA ASP A 119 4.91 -11.37 23.63
C ASP A 119 4.57 -10.02 22.97
N ALA A 120 5.29 -8.96 23.33
CA ALA A 120 5.08 -7.64 22.75
C ALA A 120 5.38 -7.61 21.25
N LEU A 121 6.41 -8.34 20.80
CA LEU A 121 6.69 -8.46 19.37
C LEU A 121 5.61 -9.26 18.64
N SER A 122 5.19 -10.38 19.21
CA SER A 122 4.16 -11.25 18.62
C SER A 122 2.85 -10.49 18.44
N GLU A 123 2.38 -9.79 19.48
CA GLU A 123 1.18 -8.96 19.44
C GLU A 123 1.29 -7.84 18.39
N ALA A 124 2.46 -7.20 18.31
CA ALA A 124 2.68 -6.15 17.34
C ALA A 124 2.66 -6.72 15.90
N LEU A 125 3.37 -7.82 15.65
CA LEU A 125 3.38 -8.51 14.35
C LEU A 125 1.97 -8.95 13.93
N GLU A 126 1.17 -9.45 14.87
CA GLU A 126 -0.23 -9.80 14.62
C GLU A 126 -1.03 -8.58 14.16
N LYS A 127 -0.90 -7.43 14.85
CA LYS A 127 -1.55 -6.17 14.46
C LYS A 127 -1.10 -5.69 13.07
N ILE A 128 0.19 -5.79 12.74
CA ILE A 128 0.68 -5.52 11.38
C ILE A 128 0.03 -6.44 10.36
N CYS A 129 -0.04 -7.73 10.66
CA CYS A 129 -0.63 -8.70 9.75
C CYS A 129 -2.11 -8.40 9.50
N LEU A 130 -2.85 -8.01 10.53
CA LEU A 130 -4.26 -7.62 10.43
C LEU A 130 -4.44 -6.36 9.58
N GLU A 131 -3.66 -5.32 9.84
CA GLU A 131 -3.70 -4.07 9.06
C GLU A 131 -3.34 -4.33 7.60
N LYS A 132 -2.25 -5.06 7.34
CA LYS A 132 -1.85 -5.47 6.00
C LYS A 132 -2.96 -6.25 5.30
N GLN A 133 -3.60 -7.21 5.98
CA GLN A 133 -4.71 -7.97 5.41
C GLN A 133 -5.92 -7.08 5.09
N TYR A 134 -6.17 -6.05 5.89
CA TYR A 134 -7.22 -5.07 5.59
C TYR A 134 -6.88 -4.24 4.34
N GLN A 135 -5.66 -3.74 4.25
CA GLN A 135 -5.17 -3.01 3.08
C GLN A 135 -5.15 -3.87 1.81
N ASP A 136 -4.82 -5.16 1.92
CA ASP A 136 -4.92 -6.13 0.82
C ASP A 136 -6.36 -6.19 0.27
N LYS A 137 -7.39 -6.13 1.13
CA LYS A 137 -8.80 -6.11 0.72
C LYS A 137 -9.16 -4.80 0.01
N CYS A 138 -8.67 -3.67 0.51
CA CYS A 138 -8.90 -2.36 -0.11
C CYS A 138 -8.23 -2.27 -1.49
N LEU A 139 -7.01 -2.77 -1.61
CA LEU A 139 -6.30 -2.86 -2.88
C LEU A 139 -7.01 -3.78 -3.87
N LEU A 140 -7.55 -4.91 -3.40
CA LEU A 140 -8.36 -5.80 -4.24
C LEU A 140 -9.62 -5.11 -4.75
N LEU A 141 -10.25 -4.24 -3.94
CA LEU A 141 -11.40 -3.44 -4.38
C LEU A 141 -11.02 -2.51 -5.54
N LEU A 142 -9.87 -1.82 -5.45
CA LEU A 142 -9.36 -1.02 -6.55
C LEU A 142 -9.13 -1.87 -7.79
N VAL A 143 -8.39 -2.98 -7.68
CA VAL A 143 -8.12 -3.90 -8.81
C VAL A 143 -9.42 -4.36 -9.47
N ASN A 144 -10.42 -4.72 -8.68
CA ASN A 144 -11.72 -5.14 -9.20
C ASN A 144 -12.44 -4.00 -9.92
N ALA A 145 -12.44 -2.78 -9.37
CA ALA A 145 -13.00 -1.61 -10.04
C ALA A 145 -12.34 -1.35 -11.40
N LEU A 146 -11.01 -1.44 -11.45
CA LEU A 146 -10.24 -1.28 -12.69
C LEU A 146 -10.56 -2.38 -13.71
N GLN A 147 -10.69 -3.62 -13.24
CA GLN A 147 -10.98 -4.77 -14.09
C GLN A 147 -12.41 -4.73 -14.63
N SER A 148 -13.41 -4.45 -13.78
CA SER A 148 -14.81 -4.33 -14.19
C SER A 148 -15.00 -3.27 -15.27
N TYR A 149 -14.25 -2.16 -15.21
CA TYR A 149 -14.27 -1.16 -16.26
C TYR A 149 -13.77 -1.73 -17.59
N ARG A 150 -12.62 -2.41 -17.55
CA ARG A 150 -11.97 -2.97 -18.74
C ARG A 150 -12.79 -4.09 -19.37
N GLU A 151 -13.47 -4.91 -18.57
CA GLU A 151 -14.35 -5.97 -19.08
C GLU A 151 -15.57 -5.42 -19.83
N SER A 152 -16.01 -4.20 -19.50
CA SER A 152 -17.05 -3.49 -20.26
C SER A 152 -16.58 -2.96 -21.63
N MET A 153 -15.26 -2.91 -21.86
CA MET A 153 -14.63 -2.38 -23.08
C MET A 153 -14.04 -3.48 -23.98
N PRO A 154 -14.59 -3.73 -25.18
CA PRO A 154 -14.22 -4.90 -26.00
C PRO A 154 -12.82 -4.86 -26.64
N LYS A 155 -12.03 -3.78 -26.51
CA LYS A 155 -10.78 -3.57 -27.28
C LYS A 155 -9.46 -3.73 -26.52
N ASP A 156 -9.45 -3.83 -25.18
CA ASP A 156 -8.22 -3.63 -24.37
C ASP A 156 -7.80 -4.84 -23.50
N LYS A 157 -8.02 -6.05 -24.00
CA LYS A 157 -7.87 -7.29 -23.20
C LYS A 157 -6.41 -7.75 -22.98
N HIS A 158 -5.44 -7.25 -23.75
CA HIS A 158 -4.11 -7.86 -23.81
C HIS A 158 -3.06 -7.32 -22.83
N ASN A 159 -3.29 -6.21 -22.11
CA ASN A 159 -2.31 -5.64 -21.15
C ASN A 159 -2.78 -5.61 -19.68
N SER A 160 -3.99 -6.09 -19.40
CA SER A 160 -4.63 -5.96 -18.08
C SER A 160 -3.87 -6.65 -16.96
N ASP A 161 -3.40 -7.88 -17.20
CA ASP A 161 -2.79 -8.72 -16.17
C ASP A 161 -1.42 -8.16 -15.71
N ALA A 162 -0.64 -7.62 -16.66
CA ALA A 162 0.65 -7.02 -16.38
C ALA A 162 0.53 -5.73 -15.54
N GLU A 163 -0.49 -4.90 -15.79
CA GLU A 163 -0.75 -3.70 -14.99
C GLU A 163 -1.19 -4.04 -13.57
N MET A 164 -2.06 -5.04 -13.40
CA MET A 164 -2.49 -5.48 -12.06
C MET A 164 -1.33 -6.12 -11.28
N ALA A 165 -0.50 -6.94 -11.95
CA ALA A 165 0.72 -7.47 -11.36
C ALA A 165 1.70 -6.36 -10.97
N SER A 166 1.85 -5.32 -11.80
CA SER A 166 2.67 -4.15 -11.49
C SER A 166 2.16 -3.41 -10.25
N LEU A 167 0.85 -3.14 -10.17
CA LEU A 167 0.23 -2.48 -9.02
C LEU A 167 0.46 -3.26 -7.72
N MET A 168 0.26 -4.58 -7.76
CA MET A 168 0.52 -5.48 -6.63
C MET A 168 2.01 -5.50 -6.24
N CYS A 169 2.92 -5.51 -7.21
CA CYS A 169 4.37 -5.42 -6.96
C CYS A 169 4.78 -4.09 -6.32
N ARG A 170 4.19 -2.97 -6.76
CA ARG A 170 4.42 -1.65 -6.17
C ARG A 170 3.94 -1.59 -4.73
N TYR A 171 2.73 -2.10 -4.46
CA TYR A 171 2.21 -2.21 -3.11
C TYR A 171 3.11 -3.04 -2.20
N ARG A 172 3.53 -4.24 -2.64
CA ARG A 172 4.45 -5.09 -1.84
C ARG A 172 5.78 -4.41 -1.57
N SER A 173 6.34 -3.74 -2.56
CA SER A 173 7.59 -2.97 -2.40
C SER A 173 7.42 -1.84 -1.40
N MET A 174 6.30 -1.12 -1.44
CA MET A 174 5.96 -0.07 -0.49
C MET A 174 5.84 -0.61 0.93
N VAL A 175 5.07 -1.70 1.15
CA VAL A 175 4.93 -2.32 2.48
C VAL A 175 6.29 -2.72 3.06
N CYS A 176 7.14 -3.37 2.26
CA CYS A 176 8.50 -3.72 2.67
C CYS A 176 9.34 -2.48 2.98
N SER A 177 9.26 -1.45 2.15
CA SER A 177 9.99 -0.19 2.34
C SER A 177 9.61 0.45 3.66
N VAL A 178 8.31 0.66 3.90
CA VAL A 178 7.82 1.24 5.15
C VAL A 178 8.35 0.43 6.34
N ILE A 179 8.07 -0.87 6.41
CA ILE A 179 8.52 -1.75 7.51
C ILE A 179 10.03 -1.61 7.78
N MET A 180 10.85 -1.60 6.73
CA MET A 180 12.31 -1.51 6.86
C MET A 180 12.77 -0.12 7.30
N THR A 181 12.10 0.95 6.87
CA THR A 181 12.45 2.33 7.27
C THR A 181 12.10 2.60 8.73
N ILE A 182 11.03 2.00 9.22
CA ILE A 182 10.54 2.28 10.56
C ILE A 182 11.18 1.38 11.62
N LEU A 183 11.91 0.33 11.23
CA LEU A 183 12.54 -0.65 12.11
C LEU A 183 13.55 -0.01 13.10
N PRO A 184 13.38 -0.15 14.43
CA PRO A 184 14.31 0.35 15.43
C PRO A 184 15.66 -0.31 15.29
N ARG A 185 16.67 0.44 15.68
CA ARG A 185 18.06 -0.03 15.73
C ARG A 185 18.24 -1.30 16.58
N HIS A 186 17.36 -1.52 17.57
CA HIS A 186 17.38 -2.68 18.45
C HIS A 186 16.54 -3.87 17.96
N PHE A 187 15.77 -3.71 16.87
CA PHE A 187 14.93 -4.77 16.33
C PHE A 187 15.75 -5.94 15.77
N SER A 188 16.92 -5.66 15.18
CA SER A 188 17.87 -6.69 14.75
C SER A 188 18.35 -7.56 15.92
N VAL A 189 18.50 -6.97 17.10
CA VAL A 189 18.85 -7.67 18.34
C VAL A 189 17.66 -8.50 18.84
N ALA A 190 16.45 -7.96 18.83
CA ALA A 190 15.23 -8.69 19.21
C ALA A 190 14.96 -9.90 18.29
N LEU A 191 15.10 -9.73 16.96
CA LEU A 191 15.02 -10.83 16.00
C LEU A 191 16.06 -11.91 16.26
N PHE A 192 17.31 -11.51 16.54
CA PHE A 192 18.39 -12.45 16.86
C PHE A 192 18.05 -13.33 18.07
N TRP A 193 17.52 -12.74 19.15
CA TRP A 193 17.08 -13.47 20.33
C TRP A 193 15.96 -14.46 20.03
N ILE A 194 14.97 -14.06 19.24
CA ILE A 194 13.87 -14.93 18.83
C ILE A 194 14.39 -16.10 18.00
N THR A 195 15.20 -15.84 16.97
CA THR A 195 15.75 -16.90 16.12
C THR A 195 16.61 -17.90 16.89
N ASN A 196 17.35 -17.43 17.91
CA ASN A 196 18.15 -18.31 18.77
C ASN A 196 17.31 -19.10 19.78
N SER A 197 16.23 -18.50 20.29
CA SER A 197 15.28 -19.20 21.18
C SER A 197 14.53 -20.34 20.47
N PHE A 198 14.25 -20.21 19.16
CA PHE A 198 13.70 -21.31 18.35
C PHE A 198 14.72 -22.42 18.06
N GLN A 199 16.02 -22.13 17.99
CA GLN A 199 17.07 -23.14 17.81
C GLN A 199 17.38 -23.92 19.10
N SER A 200 16.95 -23.43 20.25
CA SER A 200 17.17 -24.08 21.56
C SER A 200 16.01 -25.00 21.99
N ILE A 201 14.99 -25.21 21.15
CA ILE A 201 13.98 -26.25 21.37
C ILE A 201 14.66 -27.62 21.19
N PRO A 202 14.72 -28.50 22.21
CA PRO A 202 15.32 -29.81 22.07
C PRO A 202 14.47 -30.63 21.10
N THR A 203 15.08 -31.11 20.02
CA THR A 203 14.52 -32.21 19.24
C THR A 203 14.31 -33.40 20.16
N PHE A 204 13.05 -33.68 20.52
CA PHE A 204 12.70 -34.89 21.26
C PHE A 204 13.19 -36.10 20.48
N SER A 205 14.17 -36.79 21.06
CA SER A 205 14.70 -38.06 20.60
C SER A 205 13.58 -39.10 20.55
N THR A 206 13.46 -39.73 19.39
CA THR A 206 13.00 -41.10 19.14
C THR A 206 12.61 -41.92 20.38
N ILE A 207 11.32 -42.17 20.53
CA ILE A 207 10.83 -43.31 21.33
C ILE A 207 11.02 -44.55 20.44
N SER A 208 11.94 -45.41 20.86
CA SER A 208 12.10 -46.77 20.34
C SER A 208 11.35 -47.70 21.29
N ASP A 209 10.35 -48.40 20.77
CA ASP A 209 9.86 -49.67 21.31
C ASP A 209 10.33 -50.81 20.39
#